data_AF-A0A2V6ZEK9-F1
#
_entry.id   AF-A0A2V6ZEK9-F1
#
_cell.length_a   1.000
_cell.length_b   1.000
_cell.length_c   1.000
_cell.angle_alpha   90.00
_cell.angle_beta   90.00
_cell.angle_gamma   90.00
#
_symmetry.space_group_name_H-M   'P 1'
#
loop_
_entity.id
_entity.type
_entity.pdbx_description
1 polymer ?
#
loop_
_entity_poly.entity_id
_entity_poly.type
_entity_poly.pdbx_seq_one_letter_code
_entity_poly.pdbx_strand_id
1 'polypeptide(L)'
;WGEEKLWDTKANNHNGMFDRKGRVWFAAVVRGPKNPAFCQKGSDHPSAKLFPLERTNRALTFLDPKTMKYTFVDTCFQTHHLQFGYDANETVWTSGGGPVIGWVNTKMFDETGDAAKSQGWTAFVLDTNGNGKRDDYVEPDQPVDPTKDKRIAGGFYAVMPSPVDGSIWGSVAAFGGTAAVVRVAPGPNPPATALAEIYNVPKPYFGIRGADIDKQGVVWASMGSGHIGSFDRRKCKGPLNGPKATGDHCPEGWAFYQYPGPGFQGIGENSAESSYYTWVDQHNTFGLGEDVPMSTGNLNDGLIALKDGKMIVLRVPYPLGFYAKGFDGRIDDPAAGWKGRGLWTTSGDRAPWLMEGGKGKKPIVVHFQLRPDPLAH
;
A
#
# COMPACT_ATOMS: atom_id res chain seq x y z
N TRP A 1 12.53 -29.51 -13.35
CA TRP A 1 11.87 -30.70 -12.81
C TRP A 1 12.95 -31.63 -12.30
N GLY A 2 13.11 -31.74 -10.98
CA GLY A 2 14.21 -32.40 -10.26
C GLY A 2 14.21 -31.95 -8.79
N GLU A 3 15.06 -32.53 -7.94
CA GLU A 3 15.16 -32.15 -6.50
C GLU A 3 16.06 -30.94 -6.24
N GLU A 4 16.57 -30.32 -7.30
CA GLU A 4 17.39 -29.12 -7.21
C GLU A 4 16.62 -27.98 -6.52
N LYS A 5 17.22 -27.42 -5.46
CA LYS A 5 16.71 -26.21 -4.82
C LYS A 5 16.98 -25.03 -5.75
N LEU A 6 15.95 -24.58 -6.47
CA LEU A 6 16.05 -23.47 -7.42
C LEU A 6 16.01 -22.08 -6.76
N TRP A 7 15.68 -22.00 -5.47
CA TRP A 7 15.71 -20.77 -4.69
C TRP A 7 16.87 -20.77 -3.71
N ASP A 8 17.95 -20.08 -4.07
CA ASP A 8 19.14 -19.86 -3.26
C ASP A 8 19.28 -18.39 -2.78
N THR A 9 18.31 -17.56 -3.15
CA THR A 9 18.36 -16.11 -2.98
C THR A 9 18.46 -15.72 -1.51
N LYS A 10 19.47 -14.89 -1.19
CA LYS A 10 19.73 -14.37 0.17
C LYS A 10 19.00 -13.06 0.46
N ALA A 11 18.68 -12.28 -0.59
CA ALA A 11 17.94 -11.02 -0.51
C ALA A 11 16.53 -11.20 -1.07
N ASN A 12 15.52 -10.87 -0.27
CA ASN A 12 14.11 -10.97 -0.67
C ASN A 12 13.54 -9.57 -0.90
N ASN A 13 13.96 -8.94 -2.00
CA ASN A 13 13.51 -7.60 -2.36
C ASN A 13 12.03 -7.64 -2.71
N HIS A 14 11.26 -6.79 -2.06
CA HIS A 14 9.83 -6.66 -2.25
C HIS A 14 9.44 -5.20 -2.42
N ASN A 15 8.48 -4.96 -3.31
CA ASN A 15 7.87 -3.66 -3.61
C ASN A 15 8.92 -2.54 -3.83
N GLY A 16 9.43 -2.41 -5.06
CA GLY A 16 10.38 -1.35 -5.40
C GLY A 16 9.70 -0.01 -5.58
N MET A 17 10.22 1.06 -4.97
CA MET A 17 9.77 2.45 -5.17
C MET A 17 10.93 3.38 -5.44
N PHE A 18 10.75 4.32 -6.37
CA PHE A 18 11.75 5.35 -6.63
C PHE A 18 11.64 6.49 -5.63
N ASP A 19 12.79 6.99 -5.19
CA ASP A 19 12.86 8.32 -4.57
C ASP A 19 13.21 9.39 -5.61
N ARG A 20 13.17 10.66 -5.19
CA ARG A 20 13.49 11.79 -6.10
C ARG A 20 14.93 11.82 -6.61
N LYS A 21 15.85 11.07 -6.01
CA LYS A 21 17.25 10.97 -6.45
C LYS A 21 17.44 9.87 -7.51
N GLY A 22 16.37 9.11 -7.80
CA GLY A 22 16.38 7.98 -8.71
C GLY A 22 16.89 6.68 -8.08
N ARG A 23 16.94 6.61 -6.74
CA ARG A 23 17.30 5.38 -6.02
C ARG A 23 16.06 4.50 -5.89
N VAL A 24 16.24 3.19 -5.92
CA VAL A 24 15.16 2.22 -5.79
C VAL A 24 15.17 1.64 -4.38
N TRP A 25 14.14 1.95 -3.61
CA TRP A 25 13.93 1.45 -2.25
C TRP A 25 13.13 0.16 -2.25
N PHE A 26 13.45 -0.75 -1.33
CA PHE A 26 12.80 -2.05 -1.20
C PHE A 26 12.53 -2.38 0.27
N ALA A 27 11.48 -3.17 0.51
CA ALA A 27 11.37 -3.98 1.70
C ALA A 27 12.23 -5.24 1.53
N ALA A 28 13.24 -5.43 2.37
CA ALA A 28 14.17 -6.56 2.26
C ALA A 28 14.72 -6.99 3.63
N VAL A 29 15.26 -8.21 3.70
CA VAL A 29 15.93 -8.71 4.91
C VAL A 29 17.28 -8.01 5.07
N VAL A 30 17.50 -7.38 6.23
CA VAL A 30 18.77 -6.69 6.58
C VAL A 30 19.58 -7.48 7.60
N ARG A 31 18.89 -8.11 8.56
CA ARG A 31 19.47 -8.87 9.67
C ARG A 31 18.53 -9.98 10.12
N GLY A 32 18.99 -10.78 11.09
CA GLY A 32 18.13 -11.75 11.79
C GLY A 32 16.99 -11.07 12.57
N PRO A 33 15.98 -11.85 13.01
CA PRO A 33 14.71 -11.29 13.43
C PRO A 33 14.74 -10.47 14.72
N LYS A 34 15.74 -10.66 15.58
CA LYS A 34 15.85 -9.95 16.87
C LYS A 34 16.25 -8.49 16.64
N ASN A 35 15.43 -7.56 17.15
CA ASN A 35 15.71 -6.13 17.04
C ASN A 35 16.91 -5.67 17.89
N PRO A 36 17.63 -4.62 17.48
CA PRO A 36 18.62 -3.93 18.30
C PRO A 36 18.02 -3.42 19.61
N ALA A 37 18.88 -3.17 20.61
CA ALA A 37 18.46 -2.68 21.91
C ALA A 37 17.70 -1.34 21.84
N PHE A 38 18.02 -0.47 20.87
CA PHE A 38 17.35 0.83 20.72
C PHE A 38 15.88 0.72 20.26
N CYS A 39 15.44 -0.45 19.78
CA CYS A 39 14.04 -0.69 19.43
C CYS A 39 13.22 -1.22 20.61
N GLN A 40 13.88 -1.68 21.66
CA GLN A 40 13.27 -2.48 22.72
C GLN A 40 12.97 -1.65 23.97
N LYS A 41 12.27 -2.28 24.91
CA LYS A 41 11.92 -1.68 26.20
C LYS A 41 13.20 -1.26 26.94
N GLY A 42 13.18 -0.06 27.53
CA GLY A 42 14.33 0.53 28.21
C GLY A 42 15.22 1.39 27.32
N SER A 43 14.94 1.49 26.02
CA SER A 43 15.61 2.44 25.14
C SER A 43 15.14 3.88 25.35
N ASP A 44 16.01 4.83 25.00
CA ASP A 44 15.68 6.25 24.91
C ASP A 44 14.95 6.67 23.62
N HIS A 45 14.84 5.79 22.63
CA HIS A 45 14.17 6.09 21.37
C HIS A 45 12.68 6.43 21.62
N PRO A 46 12.16 7.58 21.15
CA PRO A 46 10.79 8.05 21.47
C PRO A 46 9.70 7.00 21.19
N SER A 47 9.76 6.34 20.03
CA SER A 47 8.82 5.27 19.71
C SER A 47 8.98 4.01 20.57
N ALA A 48 10.20 3.66 20.99
CA ALA A 48 10.43 2.46 21.81
C ALA A 48 9.97 2.65 23.25
N LYS A 49 10.00 3.89 23.76
CA LYS A 49 9.43 4.26 25.07
C LYS A 49 7.92 4.01 25.13
N LEU A 50 7.23 4.24 24.02
CA LEU A 50 5.77 4.14 23.95
C LEU A 50 5.30 2.76 23.45
N PHE A 51 6.00 2.17 22.49
CA PHE A 51 5.65 0.89 21.91
C PHE A 51 6.91 0.11 21.49
N PRO A 52 7.60 -0.59 22.42
CA PRO A 52 8.83 -1.29 22.10
C PRO A 52 8.56 -2.48 21.15
N LEU A 53 9.51 -2.74 20.24
CA LEU A 53 9.42 -3.83 19.26
C LEU A 53 10.61 -4.77 19.43
N GLU A 54 10.33 -6.04 19.69
CA GLU A 54 11.37 -7.06 19.91
C GLU A 54 11.91 -7.68 18.62
N ARG A 55 11.14 -7.60 17.52
CA ARG A 55 11.49 -8.26 16.26
C ARG A 55 10.98 -7.57 15.00
N THR A 56 11.70 -7.82 13.91
CA THR A 56 11.32 -7.51 12.53
C THR A 56 11.96 -8.53 11.59
N ASN A 57 11.33 -8.88 10.46
CA ASN A 57 11.92 -9.79 9.46
C ASN A 57 12.44 -9.06 8.21
N ARG A 58 11.66 -8.09 7.68
CA ARG A 58 12.14 -7.20 6.62
C ARG A 58 12.22 -5.77 7.16
N ALA A 59 13.31 -5.12 6.82
CA ALA A 59 13.58 -3.71 7.03
C ALA A 59 13.64 -3.00 5.66
N LEU A 60 14.29 -1.85 5.56
CA LEU A 60 14.43 -1.12 4.31
C LEU A 60 15.84 -1.26 3.72
N THR A 61 15.90 -1.24 2.40
CA THR A 61 17.15 -1.13 1.64
C THR A 61 16.93 -0.21 0.46
N PHE A 62 18.01 0.32 -0.12
CA PHE A 62 17.92 0.98 -1.42
C PHE A 62 19.15 0.69 -2.28
N LEU A 63 18.91 0.59 -3.59
CA LEU A 63 19.93 0.56 -4.62
C LEU A 63 20.02 1.93 -5.27
N ASP A 64 21.22 2.49 -5.37
CA ASP A 64 21.50 3.62 -6.26
C ASP A 64 21.94 3.08 -7.63
N PRO A 65 21.11 3.20 -8.70
CA PRO A 65 21.47 2.68 -10.01
C PRO A 65 22.67 3.36 -10.66
N LYS A 66 23.05 4.58 -10.23
CA LYS A 66 24.18 5.31 -10.79
C LYS A 66 25.51 4.74 -10.29
N THR A 67 25.56 4.32 -9.03
CA THR A 67 26.76 3.82 -8.37
C THR A 67 26.73 2.32 -8.14
N MET A 68 25.58 1.68 -8.35
CA MET A 68 25.28 0.29 -7.99
C MET A 68 25.48 -0.03 -6.51
N LYS A 69 25.52 1.00 -5.64
CA LYS A 69 25.64 0.82 -4.20
C LYS A 69 24.30 0.38 -3.61
N TYR A 70 24.32 -0.77 -2.95
CA TYR A 70 23.20 -1.28 -2.17
C TYR A 70 23.38 -0.91 -0.69
N THR A 71 22.43 -0.14 -0.14
CA THR A 71 22.49 0.37 1.23
C THR A 71 21.39 -0.23 2.08
N PHE A 72 21.74 -0.60 3.32
CA PHE A 72 20.81 -1.14 4.30
C PHE A 72 20.35 -0.04 5.27
N VAL A 73 19.05 -0.01 5.55
CA VAL A 73 18.44 0.88 6.54
C VAL A 73 17.78 -0.01 7.60
N ASP A 74 18.48 -0.20 8.71
CA ASP A 74 18.03 -1.10 9.79
C ASP A 74 16.87 -0.48 10.57
N THR A 75 15.65 -0.86 10.21
CA THR A 75 14.42 -0.41 10.85
C THR A 75 14.00 -1.34 11.99
N CYS A 76 13.35 -0.80 13.01
CA CYS A 76 12.80 -1.52 14.15
C CYS A 76 11.47 -2.22 13.83
N PHE A 77 10.75 -1.73 12.83
CA PHE A 77 9.44 -2.22 12.41
C PHE A 77 9.55 -3.11 11.17
N GLN A 78 8.55 -3.96 10.96
CA GLN A 78 8.42 -4.79 9.77
C GLN A 78 7.97 -3.95 8.58
N THR A 79 8.51 -4.27 7.40
CA THR A 79 8.16 -3.60 6.14
C THR A 79 7.55 -4.56 5.13
N HIS A 80 6.66 -4.04 4.28
CA HIS A 80 6.06 -4.77 3.16
C HIS A 80 5.92 -3.85 1.93
N HIS A 81 4.84 -3.07 1.83
CA HIS A 81 4.75 -2.00 0.83
C HIS A 81 5.36 -0.72 1.39
N LEU A 82 5.89 0.15 0.53
CA LEU A 82 6.39 1.46 0.89
C LEU A 82 5.90 2.53 -0.07
N GLN A 83 5.79 3.76 0.43
CA GLN A 83 5.47 4.92 -0.40
C GLN A 83 6.05 6.19 0.23
N PHE A 84 6.48 7.13 -0.60
CA PHE A 84 7.03 8.41 -0.17
C PHE A 84 5.90 9.39 0.17
N GLY A 85 6.07 10.11 1.27
CA GLY A 85 5.20 11.19 1.68
C GLY A 85 5.49 12.49 0.91
N TYR A 86 4.52 13.39 0.94
CA TYR A 86 4.58 14.70 0.29
C TYR A 86 5.13 15.77 1.24
N ASP A 87 6.17 15.43 2.00
CA ASP A 87 6.79 16.29 3.02
C ASP A 87 8.26 16.62 2.72
N ALA A 88 8.77 17.66 3.39
CA ALA A 88 10.13 18.17 3.16
C ALA A 88 11.26 17.22 3.62
N ASN A 89 10.93 16.17 4.38
CA ASN A 89 11.88 15.16 4.84
C ASN A 89 11.98 13.98 3.86
N GLU A 90 11.17 13.98 2.80
CA GLU A 90 11.05 12.86 1.86
C GLU A 90 10.79 11.56 2.63
N THR A 91 9.87 11.62 3.60
CA THR A 91 9.62 10.51 4.51
C THR A 91 9.09 9.30 3.74
N VAL A 92 9.73 8.15 3.89
CA VAL A 92 9.19 6.88 3.38
C VAL A 92 8.37 6.20 4.47
N TRP A 93 7.12 5.90 4.17
CA TRP A 93 6.17 5.20 5.04
C TRP A 93 6.05 3.74 4.60
N THR A 94 5.87 2.84 5.55
CA THR A 94 5.81 1.39 5.25
C THR A 94 4.61 0.70 5.86
N SER A 95 4.05 -0.26 5.12
CA SER A 95 3.06 -1.22 5.63
C SER A 95 3.74 -2.48 6.18
N GLY A 96 2.96 -3.42 6.70
CA GLY A 96 3.45 -4.70 7.23
C GLY A 96 3.99 -4.64 8.66
N GLY A 97 3.99 -3.47 9.29
CA GLY A 97 4.47 -3.24 10.66
C GLY A 97 3.65 -3.92 11.75
N GLY A 98 2.55 -4.60 11.41
CA GLY A 98 1.69 -5.31 12.35
C GLY A 98 0.98 -4.34 13.30
N PRO A 99 1.33 -4.29 14.59
CA PRO A 99 0.67 -3.39 15.55
C PRO A 99 0.99 -1.90 15.35
N VAL A 100 1.95 -1.56 14.47
CA VAL A 100 2.41 -0.18 14.27
C VAL A 100 2.50 0.18 12.79
N ILE A 101 2.49 1.48 12.51
CA ILE A 101 2.97 2.06 11.26
C ILE A 101 4.34 2.69 11.50
N GLY A 102 5.28 2.42 10.59
CA GLY A 102 6.66 2.90 10.67
C GLY A 102 7.03 3.79 9.49
N TRP A 103 8.00 4.68 9.72
CA TRP A 103 8.53 5.59 8.72
C TRP A 103 10.03 5.83 8.89
N VAL A 104 10.67 6.31 7.82
CA VAL A 104 12.06 6.81 7.81
C VAL A 104 12.12 8.19 7.16
N ASN A 105 12.68 9.16 7.89
CA ASN A 105 13.13 10.44 7.36
C ASN A 105 14.38 10.19 6.49
N THR A 106 14.18 10.14 5.17
CA THR A 106 15.28 9.78 4.26
C THR A 106 16.32 10.87 4.14
N LYS A 107 15.94 12.14 4.33
CA LYS A 107 16.87 13.26 4.37
C LYS A 107 17.83 13.17 5.55
N MET A 108 17.32 12.91 6.75
CA MET A 108 18.14 12.69 7.96
C MET A 108 19.08 11.49 7.77
N PHE A 109 18.58 10.41 7.16
CA PHE A 109 19.39 9.23 6.89
C PHE A 109 20.52 9.54 5.90
N ASP A 110 20.23 10.30 4.85
CA ASP A 110 21.23 10.71 3.87
C ASP A 110 22.30 11.62 4.46
N GLU A 111 21.93 12.51 5.39
CA GLU A 111 22.84 13.44 6.05
C GLU A 111 23.75 12.75 7.08
N THR A 112 23.23 11.73 7.78
CA THR A 112 23.91 11.18 8.98
C THR A 112 24.33 9.72 8.86
N GLY A 113 23.69 8.93 7.99
CA GLY A 113 23.78 7.47 7.95
C GLY A 113 23.18 6.77 9.17
N ASP A 114 22.55 7.50 10.10
CA ASP A 114 22.06 6.97 11.37
C ASP A 114 20.60 6.51 11.23
N ALA A 115 20.41 5.20 11.01
CA ALA A 115 19.08 4.62 10.90
C ALA A 115 18.25 4.80 12.18
N ALA A 116 18.87 4.77 13.37
CA ALA A 116 18.15 4.88 14.63
C ALA A 116 17.57 6.28 14.83
N LYS A 117 18.31 7.33 14.45
CA LYS A 117 17.79 8.72 14.50
C LYS A 117 16.81 9.05 13.39
N SER A 118 16.88 8.35 12.28
CA SER A 118 16.10 8.66 11.07
C SER A 118 14.73 8.00 11.05
N GLN A 119 14.39 7.16 12.01
CA GLN A 119 13.18 6.35 11.97
C GLN A 119 12.23 6.65 13.12
N GLY A 120 10.97 6.27 12.94
CA GLY A 120 9.98 6.25 13.99
C GLY A 120 8.85 5.30 13.67
N TRP A 121 8.07 4.97 14.69
CA TRP A 121 6.82 4.22 14.55
C TRP A 121 5.81 4.64 15.61
N THR A 122 4.55 4.33 15.34
CA THR A 122 3.43 4.63 16.23
C THR A 122 2.35 3.56 16.14
N ALA A 123 1.70 3.26 17.26
CA ALA A 123 0.57 2.34 17.30
C ALA A 123 -0.71 3.01 16.75
N PHE A 124 -1.64 2.19 16.24
CA PHE A 124 -2.94 2.64 15.75
C PHE A 124 -3.93 2.83 16.91
N VAL A 125 -4.26 4.09 17.23
CA VAL A 125 -5.08 4.44 18.39
C VAL A 125 -6.27 5.28 17.93
N LEU A 126 -7.48 4.79 18.17
CA LEU A 126 -8.71 5.54 17.97
C LEU A 126 -8.95 6.47 19.15
N ASP A 127 -9.28 7.72 18.85
CA ASP A 127 -9.77 8.71 19.81
C ASP A 127 -11.21 8.36 20.24
N THR A 128 -11.37 7.32 21.05
CA THR A 128 -12.70 6.82 21.45
C THR A 128 -13.35 7.69 22.52
N ASN A 129 -12.57 8.45 23.29
CA ASN A 129 -13.11 9.43 24.24
C ASN A 129 -13.56 10.74 23.55
N GLY A 130 -13.08 11.00 22.33
CA GLY A 130 -13.54 12.05 21.43
C GLY A 130 -12.93 13.44 21.70
N ASN A 131 -11.84 13.53 22.44
CA ASN A 131 -11.27 14.81 22.86
C ASN A 131 -10.24 15.41 21.87
N GLY A 132 -9.95 14.70 20.78
CA GLY A 132 -9.04 15.12 19.71
C GLY A 132 -7.56 15.00 20.06
N LYS A 133 -7.20 14.30 21.14
CA LYS A 133 -5.82 14.09 21.59
C LYS A 133 -5.58 12.60 21.83
N ARG A 134 -4.33 12.18 21.63
CA ARG A 134 -3.93 10.83 21.99
C ARG A 134 -3.70 10.76 23.50
N ASP A 135 -4.51 9.95 24.17
CA ASP A 135 -4.42 9.70 25.60
C ASP A 135 -3.91 8.28 25.91
N ASP A 136 -3.94 7.93 27.20
CA ASP A 136 -3.89 6.54 27.62
C ASP A 136 -5.00 5.75 26.90
N TYR A 137 -4.65 4.55 26.43
CA TYR A 137 -5.56 3.70 25.68
C TYR A 137 -5.71 2.32 26.29
N VAL A 138 -6.84 1.67 25.98
CA VAL A 138 -7.04 0.24 26.21
C VAL A 138 -6.54 -0.56 25.01
N GLU A 139 -6.14 -1.81 25.27
CA GLU A 139 -5.68 -2.74 24.24
C GLU A 139 -6.85 -3.27 23.37
N PRO A 140 -6.60 -3.81 22.16
CA PRO A 140 -7.66 -4.19 21.22
C PRO A 140 -8.68 -5.19 21.79
N ASP A 141 -8.22 -6.12 22.61
CA ASP A 141 -9.00 -7.18 23.27
C ASP A 141 -9.70 -6.73 24.56
N GLN A 142 -9.43 -5.51 25.03
CA GLN A 142 -10.06 -4.93 26.21
C GLN A 142 -11.34 -4.17 25.86
N PRO A 143 -12.32 -4.10 26.78
CA PRO A 143 -13.53 -3.30 26.58
C PRO A 143 -13.19 -1.81 26.42
N VAL A 144 -14.04 -1.08 25.69
CA VAL A 144 -13.91 0.37 25.56
C VAL A 144 -14.08 1.00 26.94
N ASP A 145 -13.16 1.89 27.31
CA ASP A 145 -13.24 2.75 28.49
C ASP A 145 -13.59 4.18 28.03
N PRO A 146 -14.72 4.77 28.47
CA PRO A 146 -15.15 6.10 28.04
C PRO A 146 -14.17 7.23 28.35
N THR A 147 -13.21 7.01 29.25
CA THR A 147 -12.19 7.99 29.64
C THR A 147 -10.88 7.84 28.87
N LYS A 148 -10.77 6.81 28.03
CA LYS A 148 -9.54 6.44 27.33
C LYS A 148 -9.76 6.28 25.83
N ASP A 149 -8.64 6.28 25.13
CA ASP A 149 -8.56 5.88 23.74
C ASP A 149 -8.60 4.35 23.59
N LYS A 150 -8.72 3.86 22.36
CA LYS A 150 -8.66 2.43 22.07
C LYS A 150 -7.67 2.12 20.97
N ARG A 151 -6.71 1.24 21.27
CA ARG A 151 -5.82 0.68 20.24
C ARG A 151 -6.59 -0.31 19.36
N ILE A 152 -6.28 -0.32 18.07
CA ILE A 152 -6.82 -1.29 17.11
C ILE A 152 -5.71 -2.16 16.52
N ALA A 153 -6.11 -3.33 16.02
CA ALA A 153 -5.27 -4.16 15.15
C ALA A 153 -5.22 -3.55 13.74
N GLY A 154 -4.58 -2.37 13.61
CA GLY A 154 -4.54 -1.60 12.38
C GLY A 154 -3.46 -2.04 11.38
N GLY A 155 -3.10 -3.33 11.32
CA GLY A 155 -1.98 -3.78 10.49
C GLY A 155 -2.18 -3.49 9.01
N PHE A 156 -1.48 -2.47 8.51
CA PHE A 156 -1.54 -2.03 7.12
C PHE A 156 -1.03 -3.13 6.18
N TYR A 157 -1.82 -3.43 5.14
CA TYR A 157 -1.38 -4.13 3.95
C TYR A 157 -0.88 -3.13 2.91
N ALA A 158 -1.71 -2.20 2.43
CA ALA A 158 -1.27 -1.06 1.64
C ALA A 158 -0.84 0.11 2.54
N VAL A 159 -0.01 1.03 2.02
CA VAL A 159 0.36 2.28 2.70
C VAL A 159 0.35 3.42 1.69
N MET A 160 -0.33 4.51 2.04
CA MET A 160 -0.69 5.58 1.13
C MET A 160 -0.62 6.92 1.87
N PRO A 161 0.52 7.61 1.85
CA PRO A 161 0.58 9.00 2.28
C PRO A 161 -0.39 9.86 1.45
N SER A 162 -1.24 10.63 2.11
CA SER A 162 -2.19 11.50 1.43
C SER A 162 -1.51 12.77 0.95
N PRO A 163 -1.68 13.15 -0.34
CA PRO A 163 -1.21 14.44 -0.85
C PRO A 163 -2.03 15.63 -0.33
N VAL A 164 -3.18 15.39 0.31
CA VAL A 164 -4.13 16.43 0.70
C VAL A 164 -3.80 17.03 2.07
N ASP A 165 -3.48 16.18 3.05
CA ASP A 165 -3.39 16.59 4.46
C ASP A 165 -2.22 15.94 5.23
N GLY A 166 -1.37 15.17 4.55
CA GLY A 166 -0.25 14.45 5.17
C GLY A 166 -0.66 13.27 6.08
N SER A 167 -1.95 12.90 6.11
CA SER A 167 -2.39 11.67 6.78
C SER A 167 -1.93 10.44 6.01
N ILE A 168 -1.77 9.33 6.71
CA ILE A 168 -1.31 8.07 6.12
C ILE A 168 -2.44 7.08 6.13
N TRP A 169 -2.83 6.60 4.95
CA TRP A 169 -3.90 5.65 4.77
C TRP A 169 -3.35 4.24 4.55
N GLY A 170 -4.13 3.24 4.94
CA GLY A 170 -3.82 1.84 4.72
C GLY A 170 -5.06 0.98 4.63
N SER A 171 -5.02 -0.06 3.80
CA SER A 171 -5.98 -1.15 3.88
C SER A 171 -5.58 -2.11 5.00
N VAL A 172 -6.56 -2.64 5.73
CA VAL A 172 -6.31 -3.58 6.84
C VAL A 172 -7.16 -4.84 6.70
N ALA A 173 -6.83 -5.88 7.48
CA ALA A 173 -7.52 -7.17 7.45
C ALA A 173 -7.48 -7.89 6.09
N ALA A 174 -6.42 -7.66 5.30
CA ALA A 174 -6.28 -8.21 3.94
C ALA A 174 -6.22 -9.75 3.85
N PHE A 175 -5.95 -10.42 4.97
CA PHE A 175 -5.85 -11.88 5.06
C PHE A 175 -6.95 -12.50 5.95
N GLY A 176 -7.89 -11.70 6.43
CA GLY A 176 -8.96 -12.13 7.33
C GLY A 176 -9.34 -11.05 8.34
N GLY A 177 -10.57 -11.14 8.84
CA GLY A 177 -11.19 -10.12 9.71
C GLY A 177 -12.12 -9.18 8.94
N THR A 178 -12.51 -8.08 9.57
CA THR A 178 -13.36 -7.05 8.95
C THR A 178 -12.50 -6.16 8.06
N ALA A 179 -12.71 -6.26 6.75
CA ALA A 179 -12.04 -5.41 5.77
C ALA A 179 -12.34 -3.93 6.03
N ALA A 180 -11.31 -3.10 6.03
CA ALA A 180 -11.43 -1.66 6.30
C ALA A 180 -10.29 -0.88 5.67
N VAL A 181 -10.48 0.44 5.59
CA VAL A 181 -9.38 1.41 5.46
C VAL A 181 -9.16 2.09 6.80
N VAL A 182 -7.91 2.36 7.12
CA VAL A 182 -7.49 3.08 8.32
C VAL A 182 -6.72 4.32 7.89
N ARG A 183 -7.07 5.46 8.45
CA ARG A 183 -6.35 6.73 8.33
C ARG A 183 -5.55 6.94 9.60
N VAL A 184 -4.31 7.41 9.51
CA VAL A 184 -3.49 7.85 10.63
C VAL A 184 -3.12 9.31 10.41
N ALA A 185 -3.53 10.19 11.30
CA ALA A 185 -3.03 11.56 11.37
C ALA A 185 -1.76 11.55 12.24
N PRO A 186 -0.55 11.80 11.70
CA PRO A 186 0.68 11.67 12.49
C PRO A 186 0.77 12.68 13.63
N GLY A 187 0.31 13.93 13.43
CA GLY A 187 0.50 15.00 14.40
C GLY A 187 1.97 15.46 14.51
N PRO A 188 2.28 16.41 15.41
CA PRO A 188 3.60 17.05 15.49
C PRO A 188 4.69 16.15 16.12
N ASN A 189 4.30 15.15 16.92
CA ASN A 189 5.21 14.15 17.50
C ASN A 189 4.57 12.76 17.32
N PRO A 190 4.70 12.14 16.12
CA PRO A 190 3.87 10.99 15.77
C PRO A 190 3.90 9.79 16.71
N PRO A 191 5.01 9.45 17.38
CA PRO A 191 4.99 8.41 18.41
C PRO A 191 3.95 8.64 19.50
N ALA A 192 3.76 9.89 19.94
CA ALA A 192 2.93 10.26 21.09
C ALA A 192 1.62 10.98 20.72
N THR A 193 1.45 11.41 19.48
CA THR A 193 0.31 12.27 19.09
C THR A 193 -0.53 11.69 17.95
N ALA A 194 -0.07 10.62 17.30
CA ALA A 194 -0.80 10.07 16.17
C ALA A 194 -2.13 9.47 16.60
N LEU A 195 -3.19 9.83 15.88
CA LEU A 195 -4.54 9.28 16.04
C LEU A 195 -4.96 8.59 14.75
N ALA A 196 -5.72 7.52 14.91
CA ALA A 196 -6.25 6.72 13.83
C ALA A 196 -7.77 6.89 13.71
N GLU A 197 -8.26 6.68 12.50
CA GLU A 197 -9.68 6.49 12.16
C GLU A 197 -9.80 5.17 11.39
N ILE A 198 -10.91 4.46 11.55
CA ILE A 198 -11.17 3.20 10.82
C ILE A 198 -12.54 3.25 10.16
N TYR A 199 -12.60 2.76 8.93
CA TYR A 199 -13.80 2.73 8.11
C TYR A 199 -13.98 1.34 7.51
N ASN A 200 -14.95 0.60 8.05
CA ASN A 200 -15.24 -0.76 7.63
C ASN A 200 -15.90 -0.76 6.25
N VAL A 201 -15.55 -1.75 5.45
CA VAL A 201 -16.22 -2.03 4.17
C VAL A 201 -17.64 -2.50 4.48
N PRO A 202 -18.69 -1.80 3.99
CA PRO A 202 -20.07 -2.20 4.25
C PRO A 202 -20.45 -3.46 3.46
N LYS A 203 -21.33 -4.28 4.04
CA LYS A 203 -22.00 -5.37 3.33
C LYS A 203 -22.84 -4.81 2.16
N PRO A 204 -23.04 -5.57 1.07
CA PRO A 204 -22.60 -6.96 0.84
C PRO A 204 -21.14 -7.09 0.40
N TYR A 205 -20.39 -6.00 0.28
CA TYR A 205 -18.99 -6.03 -0.15
C TYR A 205 -18.09 -6.59 0.96
N PHE A 206 -17.00 -7.23 0.55
CA PHE A 206 -16.09 -7.90 1.47
C PHE A 206 -14.70 -8.04 0.88
N GLY A 207 -13.72 -8.23 1.76
CA GLY A 207 -12.32 -8.37 1.41
C GLY A 207 -11.72 -7.07 0.87
N ILE A 208 -10.50 -6.77 1.27
CA ILE A 208 -9.74 -5.63 0.76
C ILE A 208 -8.29 -6.07 0.66
N ARG A 209 -7.57 -5.65 -0.37
CA ARG A 209 -6.15 -6.00 -0.50
C ARG A 209 -5.31 -4.77 -0.79
N GLY A 210 -4.70 -4.66 -1.96
CA GLY A 210 -3.94 -3.47 -2.32
C GLY A 210 -4.86 -2.29 -2.58
N ALA A 211 -4.39 -1.12 -2.19
CA ALA A 211 -5.10 0.13 -2.31
C ALA A 211 -4.09 1.25 -2.60
N ASP A 212 -4.59 2.32 -3.20
CA ASP A 212 -3.85 3.57 -3.40
C ASP A 212 -4.79 4.78 -3.22
N ILE A 213 -4.23 5.99 -3.16
CA ILE A 213 -4.99 7.22 -2.92
C ILE A 213 -4.84 8.18 -4.09
N ASP A 214 -5.93 8.86 -4.45
CA ASP A 214 -5.89 9.90 -5.48
C ASP A 214 -5.48 11.28 -4.92
N LYS A 215 -5.25 12.25 -5.82
CA LYS A 215 -4.87 13.62 -5.42
C LYS A 215 -5.97 14.36 -4.66
N GLN A 216 -7.19 13.84 -4.63
CA GLN A 216 -8.32 14.41 -3.88
C GLN A 216 -8.51 13.73 -2.51
N GLY A 217 -7.68 12.75 -2.17
CA GLY A 217 -7.72 12.03 -0.90
C GLY A 217 -8.77 10.93 -0.85
N VAL A 218 -9.27 10.46 -2.00
CA VAL A 218 -10.14 9.27 -2.08
C VAL A 218 -9.27 8.03 -2.16
N VAL A 219 -9.53 7.07 -1.28
CA VAL A 219 -8.84 5.77 -1.29
C VAL A 219 -9.53 4.84 -2.27
N TRP A 220 -8.76 4.18 -3.13
CA TRP A 220 -9.22 3.21 -4.10
C TRP A 220 -8.60 1.84 -3.81
N ALA A 221 -9.42 0.79 -3.76
CA ALA A 221 -8.98 -0.52 -3.30
C ALA A 221 -9.53 -1.69 -4.12
N SER A 222 -8.71 -2.72 -4.26
CA SER A 222 -9.10 -4.02 -4.82
C SER A 222 -9.90 -4.82 -3.80
N MET A 223 -11.16 -5.12 -4.12
CA MET A 223 -12.10 -5.80 -3.22
C MET A 223 -12.22 -7.29 -3.53
N GLY A 224 -12.37 -8.10 -2.48
CA GLY A 224 -12.61 -9.54 -2.60
C GLY A 224 -13.97 -9.88 -3.22
N SER A 225 -14.93 -8.96 -3.15
CA SER A 225 -16.23 -9.05 -3.80
C SER A 225 -16.20 -8.83 -5.32
N GLY A 226 -15.02 -8.71 -5.96
CA GLY A 226 -14.93 -8.50 -7.40
C GLY A 226 -15.26 -7.08 -7.86
N HIS A 227 -14.89 -6.09 -7.04
CA HIS A 227 -15.11 -4.68 -7.31
C HIS A 227 -13.81 -3.89 -7.09
N ILE A 228 -13.72 -2.72 -7.72
CA ILE A 228 -12.91 -1.64 -7.17
C ILE A 228 -13.80 -0.84 -6.20
N GLY A 229 -13.33 -0.67 -4.96
CA GLY A 229 -13.97 0.15 -3.95
C GLY A 229 -13.33 1.53 -3.87
N SER A 230 -14.13 2.57 -3.67
CA SER A 230 -13.66 3.92 -3.38
C SER A 230 -14.16 4.35 -2.00
N PHE A 231 -13.31 4.99 -1.19
CA PHE A 231 -13.69 5.60 0.08
C PHE A 231 -13.35 7.10 0.10
N ASP A 232 -14.37 7.95 0.22
CA ASP A 232 -14.25 9.40 0.31
C ASP A 232 -14.69 9.89 1.70
N ARG A 233 -13.71 10.21 2.55
CA ARG A 233 -13.91 10.71 3.91
C ARG A 233 -14.78 11.98 3.97
N ARG A 234 -14.81 12.79 2.91
CA ARG A 234 -15.57 14.06 2.88
C ARG A 234 -17.08 13.84 2.84
N LYS A 235 -17.51 12.63 2.48
CA LYS A 235 -18.94 12.26 2.44
C LYS A 235 -19.48 11.84 3.80
N CYS A 236 -18.61 11.58 4.78
CA CYS A 236 -19.02 11.19 6.12
C CYS A 236 -19.85 12.29 6.80
N LYS A 237 -21.03 11.93 7.27
CA LYS A 237 -22.00 12.80 7.95
C LYS A 237 -21.93 12.70 9.46
N GLY A 238 -21.46 11.56 9.96
CA GLY A 238 -21.27 11.30 11.39
C GLY A 238 -19.96 11.88 11.95
N PRO A 239 -19.79 11.87 13.28
CA PRO A 239 -18.52 12.20 13.91
C PRO A 239 -17.44 11.18 13.50
N LEU A 240 -16.21 11.66 13.34
CA LEU A 240 -15.05 10.87 12.88
C LEU A 240 -14.17 10.37 14.03
N ASN A 241 -14.54 10.73 15.26
CA ASN A 241 -13.96 10.26 16.51
C ASN A 241 -15.09 10.04 17.55
N GLY A 242 -14.70 9.60 18.75
CA GLY A 242 -15.61 9.32 19.85
C GLY A 242 -16.16 7.89 19.84
N PRO A 243 -17.08 7.56 20.77
CA PRO A 243 -17.43 6.19 21.13
C PRO A 243 -18.19 5.42 20.04
N LYS A 244 -18.66 6.11 19.00
CA LYS A 244 -19.37 5.51 17.85
C LYS A 244 -18.53 5.48 16.58
N ALA A 245 -17.38 6.14 16.54
CA ALA A 245 -16.51 6.21 15.36
C ALA A 245 -15.57 5.00 15.27
N THR A 246 -16.15 3.79 15.30
CA THR A 246 -15.41 2.53 15.48
C THR A 246 -15.42 1.63 14.24
N GLY A 247 -15.61 2.20 13.05
CA GLY A 247 -15.64 1.45 11.78
C GLY A 247 -16.87 1.69 10.92
N ASP A 248 -18.08 1.48 11.46
CA ASP A 248 -19.32 1.42 10.66
C ASP A 248 -20.05 2.77 10.53
N HIS A 249 -19.44 3.85 10.99
CA HIS A 249 -20.08 5.16 11.16
C HIS A 249 -20.11 6.04 9.89
N CYS A 250 -19.47 5.62 8.81
CA CYS A 250 -19.46 6.32 7.52
C CYS A 250 -19.66 5.37 6.32
N PRO A 251 -20.80 4.66 6.23
CA PRO A 251 -21.10 3.85 5.06
C PRO A 251 -21.23 4.68 3.77
N GLU A 252 -21.66 5.94 3.87
CA GLU A 252 -21.84 6.87 2.75
C GLU A 252 -20.53 7.34 2.11
N GLY A 253 -19.39 7.10 2.77
CA GLY A 253 -18.06 7.31 2.19
C GLY A 253 -17.74 6.31 1.08
N TRP A 254 -18.39 5.15 1.07
CA TRP A 254 -18.07 4.06 0.17
C TRP A 254 -18.87 4.10 -1.15
N ALA A 255 -18.20 3.74 -2.25
CA ALA A 255 -18.82 3.35 -3.51
C ALA A 255 -18.05 2.18 -4.13
N PHE A 256 -18.71 1.41 -4.99
CA PHE A 256 -18.16 0.17 -5.55
C PHE A 256 -18.50 0.04 -7.03
N TYR A 257 -17.53 -0.43 -7.82
CA TYR A 257 -17.68 -0.61 -9.26
C TYR A 257 -17.23 -2.01 -9.64
N GLN A 258 -18.14 -2.80 -10.19
CA GLN A 258 -17.90 -4.21 -10.49
C GLN A 258 -16.86 -4.36 -11.61
N TYR A 259 -15.89 -5.26 -11.41
CA TYR A 259 -14.97 -5.64 -12.48
C TYR A 259 -15.70 -6.39 -13.60
N PRO A 260 -15.18 -6.36 -14.84
CA PRO A 260 -15.71 -7.17 -15.92
C PRO A 260 -15.53 -8.67 -15.64
N GLY A 261 -16.44 -9.48 -16.21
CA GLY A 261 -16.40 -10.94 -16.11
C GLY A 261 -17.52 -11.52 -15.23
N PRO A 262 -17.66 -12.86 -15.24
CA PRO A 262 -18.70 -13.56 -14.48
C PRO A 262 -18.41 -13.52 -12.98
N GLY A 263 -19.47 -13.64 -12.18
CA GLY A 263 -19.41 -13.79 -10.71
C GLY A 263 -19.61 -15.22 -10.23
N PHE A 264 -19.70 -15.38 -8.91
CA PHE A 264 -20.02 -16.66 -8.26
C PHE A 264 -21.51 -16.67 -7.88
N GLN A 265 -22.16 -17.83 -8.01
CA GLN A 265 -23.56 -17.97 -7.62
C GLN A 265 -23.73 -17.82 -6.09
N GLY A 266 -24.85 -17.19 -5.68
CA GLY A 266 -25.29 -17.17 -4.28
C GLY A 266 -24.75 -16.03 -3.41
N ILE A 267 -23.94 -15.10 -3.94
CA ILE A 267 -23.35 -13.98 -3.17
C ILE A 267 -23.74 -12.58 -3.69
N GLY A 268 -24.74 -12.51 -4.57
CA GLY A 268 -25.20 -11.25 -5.18
C GLY A 268 -24.42 -10.86 -6.42
N GLU A 269 -24.51 -9.58 -6.81
CA GLU A 269 -23.72 -9.01 -7.91
C GLU A 269 -22.25 -8.99 -7.55
N ASN A 270 -21.43 -9.69 -8.35
CA ASN A 270 -20.00 -9.78 -8.14
C ASN A 270 -19.26 -10.12 -9.44
N SER A 271 -17.94 -9.99 -9.41
CA SER A 271 -17.04 -10.59 -10.39
C SER A 271 -16.14 -11.60 -9.71
N ALA A 272 -15.74 -12.65 -10.43
CA ALA A 272 -14.73 -13.59 -10.01
C ALA A 272 -13.32 -13.03 -10.17
N GLU A 273 -13.15 -11.81 -10.72
CA GLU A 273 -11.85 -11.16 -10.88
C GLU A 273 -11.00 -11.22 -9.60
N SER A 274 -9.74 -11.63 -9.76
CA SER A 274 -8.77 -11.79 -8.67
C SER A 274 -7.80 -10.61 -8.65
N SER A 275 -8.33 -9.40 -8.53
CA SER A 275 -7.50 -8.20 -8.46
C SER A 275 -6.59 -8.22 -7.23
N TYR A 276 -5.32 -7.82 -7.39
CA TYR A 276 -4.33 -7.90 -6.29
C TYR A 276 -4.01 -6.54 -5.68
N TYR A 277 -3.73 -5.54 -6.52
CA TYR A 277 -3.40 -4.19 -6.08
C TYR A 277 -4.11 -3.15 -6.95
N THR A 278 -4.56 -2.07 -6.31
CA THR A 278 -5.06 -0.87 -6.98
C THR A 278 -4.04 0.25 -6.82
N TRP A 279 -3.72 0.93 -7.92
CA TRP A 279 -2.82 2.08 -8.03
C TRP A 279 -3.58 3.20 -8.74
N VAL A 280 -3.31 4.46 -8.39
CA VAL A 280 -3.96 5.61 -9.03
C VAL A 280 -2.97 6.35 -9.92
N ASP A 281 -3.32 6.54 -11.20
CA ASP A 281 -2.56 7.39 -12.11
C ASP A 281 -2.78 8.87 -11.80
N GLN A 282 -2.16 9.36 -10.72
CA GLN A 282 -2.28 10.75 -10.28
C GLN A 282 -1.81 11.77 -11.33
N HIS A 283 -0.94 11.36 -12.27
CA HIS A 283 -0.20 12.27 -13.13
C HIS A 283 -0.45 12.06 -14.64
N ASN A 284 -1.51 11.32 -15.00
CA ASN A 284 -1.83 11.00 -16.38
C ASN A 284 -0.64 10.38 -17.13
N THR A 285 0.12 9.54 -16.44
CA THR A 285 1.28 8.85 -16.97
C THR A 285 0.91 7.87 -18.09
N PHE A 286 -0.32 7.34 -18.09
CA PHE A 286 -0.79 6.42 -19.13
C PHE A 286 -1.49 7.13 -20.32
N GLY A 287 -2.15 8.26 -20.07
CA GLY A 287 -2.90 9.01 -21.09
C GLY A 287 -4.42 8.97 -20.97
N LEU A 288 -4.98 8.34 -19.93
CA LEU A 288 -6.43 8.29 -19.67
C LEU A 288 -6.98 9.49 -18.88
N GLY A 289 -6.11 10.41 -18.46
CA GLY A 289 -6.43 11.51 -17.56
C GLY A 289 -5.70 11.36 -16.21
N GLU A 290 -5.81 12.39 -15.38
CA GLU A 290 -5.32 12.36 -14.01
C GLU A 290 -6.31 11.65 -13.08
N ASP A 291 -5.79 11.11 -11.98
CA ASP A 291 -6.55 10.44 -10.92
C ASP A 291 -7.41 9.27 -11.43
N VAL A 292 -6.86 8.50 -12.37
CA VAL A 292 -7.51 7.28 -12.89
C VAL A 292 -7.11 6.10 -12.02
N PRO A 293 -8.03 5.51 -11.22
CA PRO A 293 -7.73 4.31 -10.46
C PRO A 293 -7.66 3.10 -11.39
N MET A 294 -6.65 2.28 -11.17
CA MET A 294 -6.33 1.11 -12.00
C MET A 294 -5.97 -0.06 -11.09
N SER A 295 -6.41 -1.27 -11.45
CA SER A 295 -6.11 -2.47 -10.70
C SER A 295 -5.37 -3.49 -11.54
N THR A 296 -4.57 -4.34 -10.90
CA THR A 296 -4.09 -5.56 -11.54
C THR A 296 -5.28 -6.50 -11.79
N GLY A 297 -5.59 -6.83 -13.04
CA GLY A 297 -6.72 -7.66 -13.45
C GLY A 297 -6.25 -9.06 -13.84
N ASN A 298 -5.97 -9.89 -12.84
CA ASN A 298 -5.30 -11.18 -13.00
C ASN A 298 -6.13 -12.22 -13.74
N LEU A 299 -7.46 -12.17 -13.64
CA LEU A 299 -8.34 -13.08 -14.40
C LEU A 299 -8.84 -12.44 -15.70
N ASN A 300 -8.33 -11.25 -16.02
CA ASN A 300 -8.49 -10.59 -17.31
C ASN A 300 -7.15 -10.48 -18.07
N ASP A 301 -6.10 -11.15 -17.59
CA ASP A 301 -4.74 -11.16 -18.15
C ASP A 301 -4.15 -9.76 -18.36
N GLY A 302 -4.32 -8.85 -17.40
CA GLY A 302 -3.93 -7.46 -17.65
C GLY A 302 -4.04 -6.49 -16.50
N LEU A 303 -4.26 -5.23 -16.86
CA LEU A 303 -4.62 -4.13 -15.96
C LEU A 303 -6.05 -3.68 -16.30
N ILE A 304 -6.76 -3.13 -15.32
CA ILE A 304 -8.13 -2.63 -15.51
C ILE A 304 -8.19 -1.20 -14.99
N ALA A 305 -8.44 -0.23 -15.86
CA ALA A 305 -8.68 1.16 -15.47
C ALA A 305 -10.17 1.40 -15.25
N LEU A 306 -10.52 2.18 -14.23
CA LEU A 306 -11.87 2.73 -14.08
C LEU A 306 -11.85 4.20 -14.50
N LYS A 307 -12.47 4.50 -15.64
CA LYS A 307 -12.58 5.86 -16.17
C LYS A 307 -14.05 6.20 -16.42
N ASP A 308 -14.53 7.27 -15.81
CA ASP A 308 -15.89 7.79 -15.98
C ASP A 308 -16.97 6.71 -15.77
N GLY A 309 -16.78 5.88 -14.73
CA GLY A 309 -17.68 4.76 -14.38
C GLY A 309 -17.55 3.52 -15.26
N LYS A 310 -16.61 3.49 -16.22
CA LYS A 310 -16.39 2.37 -17.14
C LYS A 310 -15.08 1.66 -16.88
N MET A 311 -15.13 0.33 -16.91
CA MET A 311 -13.94 -0.53 -16.83
C MET A 311 -13.29 -0.65 -18.22
N ILE A 312 -12.01 -0.32 -18.32
CA ILE A 312 -11.19 -0.45 -19.52
C ILE A 312 -10.14 -1.54 -19.26
N VAL A 313 -10.25 -2.65 -19.99
CA VAL A 313 -9.33 -3.78 -19.84
C VAL A 313 -8.13 -3.61 -20.76
N LEU A 314 -6.94 -3.49 -20.18
CA LEU A 314 -5.65 -3.48 -20.87
C LEU A 314 -5.07 -4.90 -20.84
N ARG A 315 -5.44 -5.70 -21.84
CA ARG A 315 -5.13 -7.13 -21.88
C ARG A 315 -3.78 -7.42 -22.52
N VAL A 316 -3.00 -8.29 -21.89
CA VAL A 316 -1.85 -8.96 -22.50
C VAL A 316 -2.38 -10.14 -23.32
N PRO A 317 -2.00 -10.27 -24.60
CA PRO A 317 -2.56 -11.29 -25.47
C PRO A 317 -2.10 -12.71 -25.09
N TYR A 318 -3.02 -13.66 -25.27
CA TYR A 318 -2.71 -15.08 -25.33
C TYR A 318 -1.65 -15.35 -26.44
N PRO A 319 -0.71 -16.29 -26.26
CA PRO A 319 -0.57 -17.29 -25.18
C PRO A 319 0.38 -16.86 -24.05
N LEU A 320 0.64 -15.56 -23.86
CA LEU A 320 1.65 -15.15 -22.88
C LEU A 320 1.26 -15.52 -21.45
N GLY A 321 -0.04 -15.42 -21.12
CA GLY A 321 -0.56 -15.52 -19.75
C GLY A 321 -0.06 -14.36 -18.89
N PHE A 322 -0.91 -13.75 -18.07
CA PHE A 322 -0.45 -12.59 -17.32
C PHE A 322 -1.04 -12.43 -15.93
N TYR A 323 -0.16 -12.42 -14.93
CA TYR A 323 -0.52 -12.29 -13.53
C TYR A 323 0.27 -11.15 -12.88
N ALA A 324 -0.35 -9.98 -12.75
CA ALA A 324 0.30 -8.78 -12.23
C ALA A 324 0.15 -8.64 -10.70
N LYS A 325 1.24 -8.24 -10.05
CA LYS A 325 1.29 -7.90 -8.62
C LYS A 325 1.49 -6.42 -8.33
N GLY A 326 2.05 -5.68 -9.28
CA GLY A 326 2.29 -4.26 -9.15
C GLY A 326 2.63 -3.69 -10.51
N PHE A 327 2.44 -2.39 -10.64
CA PHE A 327 2.73 -1.63 -11.83
C PHE A 327 2.87 -0.17 -11.44
N ASP A 328 3.50 0.59 -12.30
CA ASP A 328 3.61 2.04 -12.14
C ASP A 328 3.63 2.69 -13.52
N GLY A 329 3.33 3.98 -13.52
CA GLY A 329 3.38 4.82 -14.69
C GLY A 329 4.65 5.65 -14.76
N ARG A 330 5.08 5.98 -15.97
CA ARG A 330 6.24 6.84 -16.19
C ARG A 330 6.07 7.67 -17.45
N ILE A 331 6.59 8.89 -17.38
CA ILE A 331 6.71 9.81 -18.51
C ILE A 331 8.20 9.88 -18.83
N ASP A 332 8.63 9.17 -19.87
CA ASP A 332 10.01 9.13 -20.35
C ASP A 332 10.41 10.43 -21.05
N ASP A 333 9.50 10.99 -21.85
CA ASP A 333 9.68 12.27 -22.52
C ASP A 333 8.33 13.02 -22.61
N PRO A 334 8.14 14.13 -21.88
CA PRO A 334 6.91 14.90 -21.94
C PRO A 334 6.64 15.53 -23.31
N ALA A 335 7.68 15.72 -24.14
CA ALA A 335 7.56 16.26 -25.50
C ALA A 335 7.21 15.19 -26.55
N ALA A 336 7.38 13.89 -26.25
CA ALA A 336 7.10 12.79 -27.17
C ALA A 336 5.60 12.41 -27.26
N GLY A 337 4.71 13.18 -26.64
CA GLY A 337 3.27 12.93 -26.65
C GLY A 337 2.93 11.58 -26.01
N TRP A 338 2.10 10.78 -26.68
CA TRP A 338 1.69 9.46 -26.19
C TRP A 338 2.83 8.43 -26.14
N LYS A 339 3.88 8.60 -26.97
CA LYS A 339 5.01 7.67 -27.03
C LYS A 339 5.94 7.78 -25.83
N GLY A 340 6.00 8.96 -25.21
CA GLY A 340 6.78 9.20 -24.00
C GLY A 340 6.06 8.76 -22.73
N ARG A 341 4.85 8.20 -22.84
CA ARG A 341 3.97 7.81 -21.74
C ARG A 341 3.73 6.31 -21.77
N GLY A 342 3.50 5.73 -20.59
CA GLY A 342 3.16 4.33 -20.49
C GLY A 342 3.00 3.82 -19.07
N LEU A 343 2.57 2.56 -18.98
CA LEU A 343 2.56 1.77 -17.76
C LEU A 343 3.54 0.62 -17.89
N TRP A 344 4.30 0.37 -16.84
CA TRP A 344 5.22 -0.74 -16.74
C TRP A 344 4.77 -1.69 -15.64
N THR A 345 4.73 -2.96 -15.98
CA THR A 345 4.38 -4.02 -15.03
C THR A 345 5.18 -5.28 -15.35
N THR A 346 5.26 -6.18 -14.39
CA THR A 346 5.89 -7.48 -14.56
C THR A 346 4.88 -8.58 -14.31
N SER A 347 5.07 -9.72 -14.97
CA SER A 347 4.41 -10.94 -14.52
C SER A 347 4.99 -11.31 -13.16
N GLY A 348 4.15 -11.31 -12.13
CA GLY A 348 4.47 -11.65 -10.76
C GLY A 348 4.38 -13.16 -10.46
N ASP A 349 4.35 -14.00 -11.50
CA ASP A 349 4.42 -15.45 -11.36
C ASP A 349 5.80 -15.86 -10.81
N ARG A 350 5.79 -16.76 -9.82
CA ARG A 350 6.99 -17.31 -9.19
C ARG A 350 7.49 -18.58 -9.87
N ALA A 351 6.68 -19.16 -10.75
CA ALA A 351 6.94 -20.38 -11.49
C ALA A 351 6.51 -20.20 -12.96
N PRO A 352 7.15 -19.28 -13.73
CA PRO A 352 6.75 -18.97 -15.10
C PRO A 352 6.75 -20.17 -16.06
N TRP A 353 7.40 -21.27 -15.70
CA TRP A 353 7.38 -22.54 -16.43
C TRP A 353 6.09 -23.36 -16.25
N LEU A 354 5.17 -22.93 -15.37
CA LEU A 354 3.82 -23.51 -15.22
C LEU A 354 2.78 -22.83 -16.12
N MET A 355 3.14 -21.72 -16.78
CA MET A 355 2.33 -21.08 -17.81
C MET A 355 2.55 -21.73 -19.18
N GLU A 356 1.78 -21.27 -20.15
CA GLU A 356 1.85 -21.76 -21.52
C GLU A 356 3.24 -21.57 -22.17
N GLY A 357 3.69 -22.62 -22.86
CA GLY A 357 5.04 -22.75 -23.41
C GLY A 357 6.09 -23.29 -22.43
N GLY A 358 5.76 -23.51 -21.15
CA GLY A 358 6.44 -24.46 -20.28
C GLY A 358 7.91 -24.18 -19.96
N LYS A 359 8.73 -25.25 -19.96
CA LYS A 359 10.15 -25.20 -19.55
C LYS A 359 10.93 -24.15 -20.35
N GLY A 360 11.66 -23.28 -19.66
CA GLY A 360 12.48 -22.23 -20.27
C GLY A 360 11.82 -20.86 -20.35
N LYS A 361 10.53 -20.76 -20.01
CA LYS A 361 9.86 -19.46 -19.85
C LYS A 361 10.48 -18.65 -18.71
N LYS A 362 10.65 -17.35 -18.97
CA LYS A 362 11.18 -16.35 -18.04
C LYS A 362 10.06 -15.36 -17.67
N PRO A 363 10.18 -14.67 -16.53
CA PRO A 363 9.30 -13.54 -16.23
C PRO A 363 9.35 -12.50 -17.36
N ILE A 364 8.21 -11.89 -17.67
CA ILE A 364 8.09 -10.84 -18.68
C ILE A 364 7.86 -9.48 -18.02
N VAL A 365 8.37 -8.44 -18.68
CA VAL A 365 8.02 -7.04 -18.41
C VAL A 365 7.12 -6.58 -19.54
N VAL A 366 6.00 -5.94 -19.21
CA VAL A 366 5.03 -5.44 -20.18
C VAL A 366 4.97 -3.93 -20.09
N HIS A 367 5.01 -3.28 -21.25
CA HIS A 367 4.85 -1.84 -21.42
C HIS A 367 3.54 -1.59 -22.16
N PHE A 368 2.58 -0.94 -21.50
CA PHE A 368 1.32 -0.51 -22.11
C PHE A 368 1.43 0.95 -22.54
N GLN A 369 1.02 1.22 -23.78
CA GLN A 369 0.91 2.58 -24.31
C GLN A 369 -0.48 2.80 -24.90
N LEU A 370 -1.04 3.98 -24.65
CA LEU A 370 -2.33 4.38 -25.19
C LEU A 370 -2.11 5.33 -26.37
N ARG A 371 -2.48 4.90 -27.57
CA ARG A 371 -2.48 5.79 -28.74
C ARG A 371 -3.69 6.73 -28.68
N PRO A 372 -3.55 7.98 -29.18
CA PRO A 372 -4.68 8.91 -29.27
C PRO A 372 -5.72 8.45 -30.30
N ASP A 373 -5.28 7.73 -31.33
CA ASP A 373 -6.14 7.13 -32.35
C ASP A 373 -5.46 5.87 -32.96
N PRO A 374 -6.21 4.99 -33.67
CA PRO A 374 -5.67 3.75 -34.22
C PRO A 374 -4.54 3.91 -35.26
N LEU A 375 -4.41 5.07 -35.89
CA LEU A 375 -3.47 5.36 -36.98
C LEU A 375 -2.20 6.10 -36.51
N ALA A 376 -2.15 6.51 -35.23
CA ALA A 376 -0.97 7.13 -34.64
C ALA A 376 0.23 6.15 -34.66
N HIS A 377 1.39 6.64 -35.14
CA HIS A 377 2.63 5.88 -35.33
C HIS A 377 3.83 6.58 -34.73
#